data_AF-A0A7Y2G141-F1
#
_entry.id   AF-A0A7Y2G141-F1
#
_cell.length_a   1.000
_cell.length_b   1.000
_cell.length_c   1.000
_cell.angle_alpha   90.00
_cell.angle_beta   90.00
_cell.angle_gamma   90.00
#
_symmetry.space_group_name_H-M   'P 1'
#
loop_
_entity.id
_entity.type
_entity.pdbx_description
1 polymer ?
#
loop_
_entity_poly.entity_id
_entity_poly.type
_entity_poly.pdbx_seq_one_letter_code
_entity_poly.pdbx_strand_id
1 'polypeptide(L)'
;MIALTAAMLPVTSLAGEVAVAVVNVVRLQTEAPQVAHVREKIKAEFRAREAKTSTQQEQVNQLEQKLLRDRENMSDAEAKSLQRDIRSRKLRLENAKEELESDRRLRLSEEMDHLRRVLSEVIAEVANREKLDIVLESGVT
;
A
#
# COMPACT_ATOMS: atom_id res chain seq x y z
N MET A 1 -43.54 -2.53 12.54
CA MET A 1 -43.76 -3.50 13.63
C MET A 1 -44.04 -4.86 12.99
N ILE A 2 -43.10 -5.80 13.05
CA ILE A 2 -43.32 -7.19 12.63
C ILE A 2 -43.01 -8.04 13.86
N ALA A 3 -44.03 -8.74 14.35
CA ALA A 3 -43.97 -9.59 15.53
C ALA A 3 -43.39 -10.96 15.15
N LEU A 4 -42.41 -11.45 15.92
CA LEU A 4 -41.80 -12.77 15.79
C LEU A 4 -42.28 -13.64 16.95
N THR A 5 -43.15 -14.60 16.67
CA THR A 5 -43.62 -15.63 17.62
C THR A 5 -42.56 -16.71 17.79
N ALA A 6 -42.04 -16.86 19.01
CA ALA A 6 -41.10 -17.91 19.40
C ALA A 6 -41.87 -19.09 20.04
N ALA A 7 -41.70 -20.30 19.50
CA ALA A 7 -42.10 -21.55 20.14
C ALA A 7 -40.85 -22.18 20.79
N MET A 8 -40.83 -22.25 22.12
CA MET A 8 -39.76 -22.89 22.89
C MET A 8 -40.06 -24.38 23.09
N LEU A 9 -39.12 -25.23 22.69
CA LEU A 9 -38.96 -26.59 23.21
C LEU A 9 -37.72 -26.60 24.11
N PRO A 10 -37.79 -27.18 25.33
CA PRO A 10 -36.65 -27.17 26.24
C PRO A 10 -35.64 -28.23 25.81
N VAL A 11 -34.56 -27.79 25.17
CA VAL A 11 -33.34 -28.58 25.07
C VAL A 11 -32.43 -28.14 26.20
N THR A 12 -32.29 -29.00 27.20
CA THR A 12 -31.27 -28.85 28.24
C THR A 12 -29.91 -29.10 27.60
N SER A 13 -29.24 -28.05 27.11
CA SER A 13 -27.80 -28.09 26.84
C SER A 13 -27.04 -27.58 28.05
N LEU A 14 -26.29 -28.46 28.71
CA LEU A 14 -25.09 -28.07 29.44
C LEU A 14 -24.02 -27.75 28.40
N ALA A 15 -24.09 -26.56 27.84
CA ALA A 15 -23.03 -25.97 27.03
C ALA A 15 -22.79 -24.59 27.62
N GLY A 16 -21.57 -24.34 28.11
CA GLY A 16 -21.17 -23.00 28.51
C GLY A 16 -21.47 -22.02 27.36
N GLU A 17 -21.95 -20.82 27.69
CA GLU A 17 -22.17 -19.76 26.70
C GLU A 17 -20.85 -19.46 25.99
N VAL A 18 -20.62 -20.09 24.84
CA VAL A 18 -19.49 -19.79 23.97
C VAL A 18 -19.78 -18.46 23.30
N ALA A 19 -19.16 -17.39 23.79
CA ALA A 19 -19.25 -16.09 23.17
C ALA A 19 -18.29 -16.04 21.96
N VAL A 20 -18.86 -15.93 20.76
CA VAL A 20 -18.13 -15.91 19.47
C VAL A 20 -18.16 -14.50 18.90
N ALA A 21 -16.99 -13.92 18.62
CA ALA A 21 -16.85 -12.65 17.92
C ALA A 21 -16.22 -12.85 16.54
N VAL A 22 -16.80 -12.19 15.53
CA VAL A 22 -16.30 -12.22 14.15
C VAL A 22 -15.68 -10.87 13.82
N VAL A 23 -14.38 -10.85 13.51
CA VAL A 23 -13.66 -9.64 13.11
C VAL A 23 -13.41 -9.68 11.61
N ASN A 24 -13.89 -8.67 10.89
CA ASN A 24 -13.63 -8.51 9.47
C ASN A 24 -12.33 -7.73 9.27
N VAL A 25 -11.24 -8.49 9.07
CA VAL A 25 -9.87 -7.95 8.95
C VAL A 25 -9.70 -7.14 7.67
N VAL A 26 -10.37 -7.55 6.58
CA VAL A 26 -10.31 -6.86 5.28
C VAL A 26 -10.90 -5.44 5.38
N ARG A 27 -12.02 -5.30 6.09
CA ARG A 27 -12.69 -4.01 6.28
C ARG A 27 -11.92 -3.09 7.24
N LEU A 28 -11.28 -3.66 8.26
CA LEU A 28 -10.33 -2.94 9.12
C LEU A 28 -9.12 -2.44 8.32
N GLN A 29 -8.57 -3.23 7.40
CA GLN A 29 -7.42 -2.80 6.58
C GLN A 29 -7.75 -1.70 5.55
N THR A 30 -9.00 -1.56 5.12
CA THR A 30 -9.39 -0.54 4.12
C THR A 30 -10.00 0.71 4.76
N GLU A 31 -10.71 0.58 5.88
CA GLU A 31 -11.46 1.67 6.52
C GLU A 31 -10.77 2.20 7.81
N ALA A 32 -9.74 1.53 8.35
CA ALA A 32 -9.10 2.01 9.57
C ALA A 32 -8.32 3.31 9.36
N PRO A 33 -8.54 4.34 10.20
CA PRO A 33 -7.83 5.61 10.10
C PRO A 33 -6.31 5.47 10.27
N GLN A 34 -5.83 4.42 10.96
CA GLN A 34 -4.41 4.11 11.07
C GLN A 34 -3.76 3.82 9.71
N VAL A 35 -4.49 3.21 8.78
CA VAL A 35 -3.97 2.89 7.42
C VAL A 35 -3.78 4.16 6.60
N ALA A 36 -4.68 5.13 6.73
CA ALA A 36 -4.53 6.43 6.08
C ALA A 36 -3.30 7.18 6.61
N HIS A 37 -3.06 7.14 7.92
CA HIS A 37 -1.89 7.77 8.53
C HIS A 37 -0.57 7.11 8.07
N VAL A 38 -0.55 5.79 7.97
CA VAL A 38 0.59 5.02 7.41
C VAL A 38 0.88 5.44 5.98
N ARG A 39 -0.15 5.53 5.13
CA ARG A 39 0.01 5.93 3.73
C ARG A 39 0.59 7.34 3.59
N GLU A 40 0.12 8.30 4.38
CA GLU A 40 0.67 9.66 4.35
C GLU A 40 2.10 9.74 4.86
N LYS A 41 2.46 8.96 5.89
CA LYS A 41 3.85 8.85 6.37
C LYS A 41 4.77 8.30 5.28
N ILE A 42 4.39 7.18 4.67
CA ILE A 42 5.15 6.57 3.56
C ILE A 42 5.27 7.57 2.41
N LYS A 43 4.17 8.23 2.03
CA LYS A 43 4.20 9.27 0.98
C LYS A 43 5.22 10.36 1.32
N ALA A 44 5.24 10.86 2.55
CA ALA A 44 6.21 11.86 3.00
C ALA A 44 7.67 11.38 2.90
N GLU A 45 7.95 10.11 3.25
CA GLU A 45 9.28 9.49 3.14
C GLU A 45 9.80 9.48 1.69
N PHE A 46 8.91 9.36 0.70
CA PHE A 46 9.28 9.25 -0.72
C PHE A 46 9.21 10.56 -1.51
N ARG A 47 8.62 11.65 -0.99
CA ARG A 47 8.47 12.93 -1.70
C ARG A 47 9.76 13.46 -2.32
N ALA A 48 10.87 13.40 -1.59
CA ALA A 48 12.15 13.89 -2.09
C ALA A 48 12.66 13.09 -3.30
N ARG A 49 12.45 11.77 -3.29
CA ARG A 49 12.83 10.89 -4.41
C ARG A 49 11.90 11.08 -5.60
N GLU A 50 10.60 11.22 -5.37
CA GLU A 50 9.61 11.56 -6.41
C GLU A 50 9.98 12.87 -7.12
N ALA A 51 10.32 13.92 -6.36
CA ALA A 51 10.74 15.20 -6.92
C ALA A 51 12.01 15.08 -7.77
N LYS A 52 12.98 14.27 -7.32
CA LYS A 52 14.20 13.97 -8.08
C LYS A 52 13.88 13.25 -9.40
N THR A 53 13.04 12.22 -9.37
CA THR A 53 12.60 11.47 -10.56
C THR A 53 11.82 12.36 -11.53
N SER A 54 10.97 13.27 -11.03
CA SER A 54 10.28 14.27 -11.84
C SER A 54 11.26 15.21 -12.54
N THR A 55 12.25 15.72 -11.81
CA THR A 55 13.29 16.60 -12.36
C THR A 55 14.10 15.88 -13.46
N GLN A 56 14.43 14.61 -13.25
CA GLN A 56 15.13 13.79 -14.24
C GLN A 56 14.28 13.58 -15.51
N GLN A 57 12.96 13.37 -15.36
CA GLN A 57 12.03 13.28 -16.48
C GLN A 57 11.98 14.58 -17.29
N GLU A 58 11.90 15.73 -16.61
CA GLU A 58 11.92 17.04 -17.27
C GLU A 58 13.22 17.27 -18.04
N GLN A 59 14.37 16.91 -17.48
CA GLN A 59 15.66 17.01 -18.16
C GLN A 59 15.71 16.15 -19.44
N VAL A 60 15.21 14.91 -19.37
CA VAL A 60 15.10 14.05 -20.55
C VAL A 60 14.24 14.71 -21.62
N ASN A 61 13.05 15.22 -21.24
CA ASN A 61 12.14 15.87 -22.16
C ASN A 61 12.76 17.12 -22.81
N GLN A 62 13.51 17.92 -22.04
CA GLN A 62 14.23 19.09 -22.56
C GLN A 62 15.30 18.70 -23.60
N LEU A 63 16.06 17.63 -23.33
CA LEU A 63 17.08 17.14 -24.26
C LEU A 63 16.45 16.57 -25.54
N GLU A 64 15.34 15.84 -25.42
CA GLU A 64 14.59 15.32 -26.57
C GLU A 64 14.04 16.47 -27.43
N GLN A 65 13.44 17.48 -26.80
CA GLN A 65 12.98 18.67 -27.50
C GLN A 65 14.13 19.45 -28.15
N LYS A 66 15.28 19.55 -27.49
CA LYS A 66 16.48 20.18 -28.06
C LYS A 66 16.94 19.43 -29.31
N LEU A 67 17.03 18.09 -29.22
CA LEU A 67 17.40 17.27 -30.37
C LEU A 67 16.42 17.45 -31.53
N LEU A 68 15.12 17.54 -31.25
CA LEU A 68 14.10 17.74 -32.29
C LEU A 68 14.19 19.13 -32.94
N ARG A 69 14.33 20.20 -32.14
CA ARG A 69 14.37 21.58 -32.65
C ARG A 69 15.66 21.91 -33.39
N ASP A 70 16.79 21.43 -32.87
CA ASP A 70 18.11 21.87 -33.34
C ASP A 70 18.72 20.87 -34.34
N ARG A 71 18.02 19.79 -34.71
CA ARG A 71 18.57 18.70 -35.55
C ARG A 71 19.21 19.17 -36.84
N GLU A 72 18.58 20.14 -37.49
CA GLU A 72 19.01 20.70 -38.78
C GLU A 72 20.27 21.58 -38.65
N ASN A 73 20.49 22.13 -37.45
CA ASN A 73 21.66 22.97 -37.13
C ASN A 73 22.80 22.19 -36.46
N MET A 74 22.59 20.90 -36.14
CA MET A 74 23.58 20.03 -35.49
C MET A 74 24.37 19.22 -36.51
N SER A 75 25.67 19.05 -36.26
CA SER A 75 26.44 18.02 -36.95
C SER A 75 25.98 16.61 -36.55
N ASP A 76 26.23 15.61 -37.41
CA ASP A 76 25.87 14.22 -37.11
C ASP A 76 26.59 13.68 -35.86
N ALA A 77 27.81 14.15 -35.59
CA ALA A 77 28.55 13.77 -34.39
C ALA A 77 27.88 14.31 -33.11
N GLU A 78 27.44 15.57 -33.11
CA GLU A 78 26.72 16.20 -32.01
C GLU A 78 25.35 15.55 -31.79
N ALA A 79 24.58 15.33 -32.86
CA ALA A 79 23.28 14.67 -32.79
C ALA A 79 23.40 13.25 -32.20
N LYS A 80 24.40 12.48 -32.63
CA LYS A 80 24.67 11.13 -32.11
C LYS A 80 25.11 11.14 -30.65
N SER A 81 25.91 12.14 -30.24
CA SER A 81 26.29 12.32 -28.83
C SER A 81 25.07 12.62 -27.95
N LEU A 82 24.22 13.55 -28.39
CA LEU A 82 22.99 13.92 -27.68
C LEU A 82 22.00 12.75 -27.58
N GLN A 83 21.83 11.97 -28.66
CA GLN A 83 21.01 10.75 -28.64
C GLN A 83 21.52 9.71 -27.63
N ARG A 84 22.84 9.53 -27.51
CA ARG A 84 23.43 8.63 -26.51
C ARG A 84 23.19 9.12 -25.09
N ASP A 85 23.33 10.42 -24.84
CA ASP A 85 23.05 11.00 -23.52
C ASP A 85 21.58 10.83 -23.13
N ILE A 86 20.65 11.15 -24.05
CA ILE A 86 19.20 10.92 -23.86
C ILE A 86 18.94 9.45 -23.51
N ARG A 87 19.50 8.51 -24.27
CA ARG A 87 19.32 7.08 -24.02
C ARG A 87 19.84 6.67 -22.64
N SER A 88 21.01 7.17 -22.24
CA SER A 88 21.61 6.89 -20.93
C SER A 88 20.72 7.44 -19.80
N ARG A 89 20.22 8.67 -19.94
CA ARG A 89 19.34 9.30 -18.95
C ARG A 89 17.99 8.61 -18.84
N LYS A 90 17.41 8.17 -19.95
CA LYS A 90 16.16 7.38 -19.96
C LYS A 90 16.32 6.07 -19.19
N LEU A 91 17.42 5.34 -19.40
CA LEU A 91 17.68 4.10 -18.66
C LEU A 91 17.83 4.36 -17.16
N ARG A 92 18.58 5.40 -16.78
CA ARG A 92 18.73 5.78 -15.36
C ARG A 92 17.40 6.19 -14.73
N LEU A 93 16.57 6.90 -15.47
CA LEU A 93 15.25 7.32 -15.02
C LEU A 93 14.31 6.11 -14.82
N GLU A 94 14.33 5.15 -15.74
CA GLU A 94 13.53 3.94 -15.61
C GLU A 94 13.94 3.13 -14.38
N ASN A 95 15.25 2.88 -14.21
CA ASN A 95 15.76 2.20 -13.03
C ASN A 95 15.37 2.92 -11.73
N ALA A 96 15.45 4.25 -11.71
CA ALA A 96 15.07 5.05 -10.53
C ALA A 96 13.56 4.98 -10.24
N LYS A 97 12.70 4.89 -11.26
CA LYS A 97 11.25 4.67 -11.10
C LYS A 97 10.97 3.28 -10.54
N GLU A 98 11.61 2.26 -11.09
CA GLU A 98 11.45 0.87 -10.64
C GLU A 98 11.89 0.70 -9.18
N GLU A 99 13.05 1.26 -8.80
CA GLU A 99 13.57 1.26 -7.44
C GLU A 99 12.59 1.98 -6.48
N LEU A 100 12.12 3.17 -6.87
CA LEU A 100 11.16 3.93 -6.07
C LEU A 100 9.84 3.17 -5.84
N GLU A 101 9.33 2.53 -6.88
CA GLU A 101 8.11 1.71 -6.81
C GLU A 101 8.32 0.45 -5.96
N SER A 102 9.48 -0.20 -6.08
CA SER A 102 9.85 -1.36 -5.28
C SER A 102 9.96 -1.01 -3.80
N ASP A 103 10.69 0.06 -3.49
CA ASP A 103 10.86 0.55 -2.13
C ASP A 103 9.51 0.91 -1.51
N ARG A 104 8.63 1.59 -2.25
CA ARG A 104 7.29 1.94 -1.77
C ARG A 104 6.45 0.70 -1.46
N ARG A 105 6.51 -0.33 -2.32
CA ARG A 105 5.83 -1.61 -2.08
C ARG A 105 6.37 -2.30 -0.84
N LEU A 106 7.69 -2.36 -0.68
CA LEU A 106 8.33 -2.94 0.50
C LEU A 106 7.88 -2.24 1.78
N ARG A 107 8.01 -0.90 1.82
CA ARG A 107 7.60 -0.09 2.99
C ARG A 107 6.12 -0.26 3.33
N LEU A 108 5.26 -0.33 2.32
CA LEU A 108 3.84 -0.58 2.54
C LEU A 108 3.61 -1.98 3.13
N SER A 109 4.28 -3.00 2.60
CA SER A 109 4.18 -4.37 3.13
C SER A 109 4.63 -4.45 4.58
N GLU A 110 5.80 -3.89 4.91
CA GLU A 110 6.35 -3.87 6.26
C GLU A 110 5.37 -3.24 7.27
N GLU A 111 4.76 -2.11 6.88
CA GLU A 111 3.85 -1.39 7.76
C GLU A 111 2.49 -2.09 7.89
N MET A 112 2.01 -2.76 6.83
CA MET A 112 0.80 -3.60 6.91
C MET A 112 1.03 -4.84 7.78
N ASP A 113 2.21 -5.45 7.74
CA ASP A 113 2.58 -6.57 8.59
C ASP A 113 2.74 -6.15 10.05
N HIS A 114 3.24 -4.94 10.29
CA HIS A 114 3.23 -4.34 11.62
C HIS A 114 1.80 -4.10 12.13
N LEU A 115 0.93 -3.49 11.31
CA LEU A 115 -0.47 -3.24 11.66
C LEU A 115 -1.22 -4.54 11.99
N ARG A 116 -0.97 -5.61 11.23
CA ARG A 116 -1.57 -6.93 11.49
C ARG A 116 -1.21 -7.45 12.87
N ARG A 117 0.07 -7.38 13.25
CA ARG A 117 0.54 -7.84 14.57
C ARG A 117 -0.11 -7.05 15.71
N VAL A 118 -0.13 -5.72 15.60
CA VAL A 118 -0.78 -4.86 16.60
C VAL A 118 -2.28 -5.19 16.71
N LEU A 119 -2.96 -5.44 15.58
CA LEU A 119 -4.37 -5.80 15.58
C LEU A 119 -4.60 -7.15 16.28
N SER A 120 -3.78 -8.17 15.99
CA SER A 120 -3.88 -9.48 16.64
C SER A 120 -3.66 -9.40 18.15
N GLU A 121 -2.72 -8.57 18.62
CA GLU A 121 -2.48 -8.34 20.05
C GLU A 121 -3.69 -7.70 20.74
N VAL A 122 -4.26 -6.66 20.13
CA VAL A 122 -5.46 -5.97 20.64
C VAL A 122 -6.66 -6.91 20.70
N ILE A 123 -6.86 -7.72 19.65
CA ILE A 123 -7.92 -8.73 19.61
C ILE A 123 -7.74 -9.75 20.76
N ALA A 124 -6.51 -10.24 20.98
CA ALA A 124 -6.23 -11.18 22.06
C ALA A 124 -6.48 -10.56 23.45
N GLU A 125 -6.15 -9.28 23.64
CA GLU A 125 -6.43 -8.57 24.89
C GLU A 125 -7.95 -8.43 25.14
N VAL A 126 -8.71 -8.06 24.10
CA VAL A 126 -10.18 -7.93 24.18
C VAL A 126 -10.82 -9.30 24.44
N ALA A 127 -10.39 -10.35 23.74
CA ALA A 127 -10.90 -11.72 23.93
C ALA A 127 -10.67 -12.22 25.36
N ASN A 128 -9.47 -11.99 25.92
CA ASN A 128 -9.17 -12.34 27.31
C ASN A 128 -10.03 -11.54 28.30
N ARG A 129 -10.26 -10.25 28.06
CA ARG A 129 -11.07 -9.38 28.91
C ARG A 129 -12.55 -9.77 28.91
N GLU A 130 -13.08 -10.10 27.73
CA GLU A 130 -14.49 -10.45 27.53
C GLU A 130 -14.77 -11.96 27.65
N LYS A 131 -13.75 -12.77 27.94
CA LYS A 131 -13.83 -14.25 28.04
C LYS A 131 -14.41 -14.88 26.77
N LEU A 132 -13.98 -14.39 25.61
CA LEU A 132 -14.37 -14.94 24.31
C LEU A 132 -13.52 -16.17 24.01
N ASP A 133 -14.16 -17.31 23.75
CA ASP A 133 -13.48 -18.58 23.50
C ASP A 133 -12.99 -18.72 22.05
N ILE A 134 -13.64 -18.03 21.09
CA ILE A 134 -13.34 -18.14 19.66
C ILE A 134 -13.42 -16.76 19.01
N VAL A 135 -12.30 -16.31 18.45
CA VAL A 135 -12.26 -15.16 17.53
C VAL A 135 -12.02 -15.67 16.11
N LEU A 136 -12.99 -15.41 15.22
CA LEU A 136 -12.88 -15.76 13.81
C LEU A 136 -12.41 -14.55 13.02
N GLU A 137 -11.18 -14.62 12.51
CA GLU A 137 -10.68 -13.67 11.51
C GLU A 137 -11.23 -14.04 10.14
N SER A 138 -12.19 -13.26 9.65
CA SER A 138 -12.65 -13.35 8.27
C SER A 138 -11.69 -12.57 7.38
N GLY A 139 -10.85 -13.27 6.59
CA GLY A 139 -9.97 -12.64 5.59
C GLY A 139 -8.62 -13.30 5.30
N VAL A 140 -8.26 -14.39 5.98
CA VAL A 140 -7.07 -15.19 5.62
C VAL A 140 -7.41 -16.16 4.48
N THR A 141 -6.92 -15.86 3.27
CA THR A 141 -6.78 -16.79 2.14
C THR A 141 -5.32 -16.90 1.76
#